data_AF-A0A9E4AXF0-F1
#
_entry.id   AF-A0A9E4AXF0-F1
#
_cell.length_a   1.000
_cell.length_b   1.000
_cell.length_c   1.000
_cell.angle_alpha   90.00
_cell.angle_beta   90.00
_cell.angle_gamma   90.00
#
_symmetry.space_group_name_H-M   'P 1'
#
loop_
_entity.id
_entity.type
_entity.pdbx_description
1 polymer ?
#
loop_
_entity_poly.entity_id
_entity_poly.type
_entity_poly.pdbx_seq_one_letter_code
_entity_poly.pdbx_strand_id
1 'polypeptide(L)'
;MMRPIHVIIGLFACILTLSTIVVMNSWTQSELSVDEKRFDLDQSDELSESEKQLMFRVMRLEAARGSKFSAQQIREMQSGERDRSRRRGGFGGRRGSREPSGPRLDPQQVQFTDGTATVPDRETFEKLSYQGTDVRIDTQLTGIEFVKFQIENTHTQSPQLYFMNTETHRSHGSFMRVAGLGRGQGQMRGVLSYRPLSTAPNGEPGVYTFEFNPNDAFPFEEIKLAHDLLVAKMPILKNRIGYCPLWGAIDIYEREKARYDAAEFPVYFEDDLYANIGYLPLNQAASFGRLRMLETDERPSPRDIVICKTLPNEMSRVAGVITGVRQTPLSHVNLRAVQDKIPNAFIAKAWENKEIAPLIGRYVYYEVNADGFEIKGGRDTLRRFTSLEGTGTCA
;
A
#
# COMPACT_ATOMS: atom_id res chain seq x y z
N MET A 1 2.40 47.63 64.68
CA MET A 1 2.84 46.24 64.43
C MET A 1 1.63 45.47 63.89
N MET A 2 1.38 45.53 62.58
CA MET A 2 0.42 44.66 61.86
C MET A 2 1.07 44.27 60.52
N ARG A 3 0.93 42.98 60.23
CA ARG A 3 1.74 42.15 59.32
C ARG A 3 1.34 42.32 57.84
N PRO A 4 2.21 41.95 56.88
CA PRO A 4 2.02 42.22 55.45
C PRO A 4 1.06 41.18 54.84
N ILE A 5 -0.25 41.45 54.90
CA ILE A 5 -1.27 40.60 54.24
C ILE A 5 -1.30 40.86 52.72
N HIS A 6 -0.71 41.96 52.24
CA HIS A 6 -0.84 42.38 50.84
C HIS A 6 0.21 41.75 49.89
N VAL A 7 1.26 41.12 50.41
CA VAL A 7 2.31 40.50 49.57
C VAL A 7 1.94 39.07 49.14
N ILE A 8 1.19 38.33 49.97
CA ILE A 8 0.79 36.94 49.65
C ILE A 8 -0.36 36.90 48.62
N ILE A 9 -1.25 37.90 48.61
CA ILE A 9 -2.37 37.98 47.65
C ILE A 9 -1.85 38.33 46.24
N GLY A 10 -0.80 39.16 46.13
CA GLY A 10 -0.20 39.49 44.83
C GLY A 10 0.52 38.31 44.15
N LEU A 11 1.16 37.45 44.94
CA LEU A 11 1.87 36.27 44.40
C LEU A 11 0.92 35.14 43.97
N PHE A 12 -0.22 34.96 44.65
CA PHE A 12 -1.26 34.01 44.22
C PHE A 12 -1.99 34.48 42.95
N ALA A 13 -2.20 35.78 42.79
CA ALA A 13 -2.81 36.33 41.57
C ALA A 13 -1.90 36.16 40.34
N CYS A 14 -0.58 36.30 40.47
CA CYS A 14 0.36 36.06 39.37
C CYS A 14 0.49 34.57 38.99
N ILE A 15 0.41 33.65 39.95
CA ILE A 15 0.48 32.20 39.64
C ILE A 15 -0.82 31.72 38.99
N LEU A 16 -1.99 32.29 39.34
CA LEU A 16 -3.26 31.99 38.67
C LEU A 16 -3.37 32.58 37.26
N THR A 17 -2.75 33.74 36.99
CA THR A 17 -2.72 34.29 35.62
C THR A 17 -1.68 33.59 34.75
N LEU A 18 -0.54 33.14 35.30
CA LEU A 18 0.41 32.32 34.56
C LEU A 18 -0.12 30.90 34.31
N SER A 19 -0.88 30.30 35.23
CA SER A 19 -1.49 28.98 34.99
C SER A 19 -2.67 29.05 34.02
N THR A 20 -3.45 30.14 33.98
CA THR A 20 -4.45 30.34 32.92
C THR A 20 -3.82 30.66 31.57
N ILE A 21 -2.67 31.34 31.51
CA ILE A 21 -1.94 31.55 30.23
C ILE A 21 -1.32 30.23 29.72
N VAL A 22 -0.83 29.36 30.60
CA VAL A 22 -0.31 28.03 30.21
C VAL A 22 -1.44 27.07 29.81
N VAL A 23 -2.61 27.16 30.42
CA VAL A 23 -3.80 26.34 30.07
C VAL A 23 -4.57 26.92 28.86
N MET A 24 -4.48 28.22 28.57
CA MET A 24 -5.04 28.81 27.35
C MET A 24 -4.14 28.63 26.12
N ASN A 25 -2.86 28.30 26.30
CA ASN A 25 -1.98 27.88 25.18
C ASN A 25 -2.06 26.38 24.85
N SER A 26 -2.83 25.58 25.60
CA SER A 26 -3.11 24.18 25.28
C SER A 26 -4.49 23.96 24.62
N TRP A 27 -5.18 25.04 24.26
CA TRP A 27 -6.36 25.04 23.38
C TRP A 27 -6.05 25.83 22.11
N THR A 28 -4.98 25.44 21.41
CA THR A 28 -5.03 25.55 19.96
C THR A 28 -5.96 24.46 19.50
N GLN A 29 -7.22 24.80 19.21
CA GLN A 29 -7.94 24.05 18.17
C GLN A 29 -6.95 24.00 17.01
N SER A 30 -6.48 22.80 16.67
CA SER A 30 -5.63 22.61 15.51
C SER A 30 -6.46 23.03 14.31
N GLU A 31 -6.32 24.29 13.89
CA GLU A 31 -6.95 24.77 12.67
C GLU A 31 -6.57 23.79 11.57
N LEU A 32 -7.58 23.27 10.86
CA LEU A 32 -7.35 22.41 9.71
C LEU A 32 -6.33 23.07 8.78
N SER A 33 -5.34 22.29 8.34
CA SER A 33 -4.37 22.76 7.36
C SER A 33 -5.06 23.18 6.07
N VAL A 34 -4.38 24.00 5.27
CA VAL A 34 -4.91 24.49 3.97
C VAL A 34 -5.35 23.32 3.06
N ASP A 35 -4.70 22.16 3.19
CA ASP A 35 -5.06 20.96 2.44
C ASP A 35 -6.26 20.22 3.04
N GLU A 36 -6.41 20.19 4.36
CA GLU A 36 -7.55 19.57 5.06
C GLU A 36 -8.85 20.36 4.89
N LYS A 37 -8.79 21.69 4.81
CA LYS A 37 -9.96 22.56 4.57
C LYS A 37 -10.71 22.26 3.27
N ARG A 38 -10.11 21.53 2.33
CA ARG A 38 -10.77 21.08 1.09
C ARG A 38 -11.76 19.93 1.32
N PHE A 39 -11.71 19.31 2.49
CA PHE A 39 -12.50 18.14 2.89
C PHE A 39 -13.50 18.44 4.00
N ASP A 40 -13.44 19.63 4.60
CA ASP A 40 -14.48 20.18 5.47
C ASP A 40 -15.65 20.64 4.58
N LEU A 41 -16.57 19.71 4.31
CA LEU A 41 -17.68 19.91 3.38
C LEU A 41 -18.90 20.50 4.07
N ASP A 42 -19.00 20.33 5.40
CA ASP A 42 -20.02 20.93 6.23
C ASP A 42 -19.62 22.28 6.85
N GLN A 43 -18.38 22.73 6.64
CA GLN A 43 -17.83 24.01 7.13
C GLN A 43 -17.85 24.10 8.65
N SER A 44 -17.60 22.97 9.31
CA SER A 44 -17.55 22.90 10.77
C SER A 44 -16.19 23.29 11.36
N ASP A 45 -15.19 23.58 10.52
CA ASP A 45 -13.79 23.80 10.90
C ASP A 45 -13.15 22.57 11.60
N GLU A 46 -13.79 21.40 11.53
CA GLU A 46 -13.30 20.09 11.96
C GLU A 46 -13.67 19.03 10.90
N LEU A 47 -12.87 17.97 10.75
CA LEU A 47 -13.24 16.88 9.82
C LEU A 47 -14.03 15.80 10.56
N SER A 48 -15.27 15.53 10.13
CA SER A 48 -15.98 14.33 10.55
C SER A 48 -15.25 13.05 10.11
N GLU A 49 -15.52 11.90 10.74
CA GLU A 49 -14.92 10.63 10.31
C GLU A 49 -15.19 10.30 8.83
N SER A 50 -16.38 10.68 8.33
CA SER A 50 -16.71 10.50 6.92
C SER A 50 -15.90 11.41 5.98
N GLU A 51 -15.54 12.61 6.43
CA GLU A 51 -14.70 13.55 5.69
C GLU A 51 -13.23 13.19 5.77
N LYS A 52 -12.75 12.64 6.90
CA LYS A 52 -11.42 12.04 7.02
C LYS A 52 -11.27 10.86 6.06
N GLN A 53 -12.25 9.96 6.00
CA GLN A 53 -12.25 8.84 5.05
C GLN A 53 -12.25 9.31 3.59
N LEU A 54 -13.08 10.33 3.28
CA LEU A 54 -13.08 10.96 1.95
C LEU A 54 -11.74 11.61 1.63
N MET A 55 -11.14 12.31 2.60
CA MET A 55 -9.83 12.93 2.48
C MET A 55 -8.76 11.90 2.13
N PHE A 56 -8.64 10.82 2.91
CA PHE A 56 -7.67 9.77 2.64
C PHE A 56 -7.87 9.13 1.27
N ARG A 57 -9.13 8.86 0.88
CA ARG A 57 -9.48 8.32 -0.43
C ARG A 57 -9.07 9.27 -1.56
N VAL A 58 -9.41 10.55 -1.46
CA VAL A 58 -9.09 11.55 -2.47
C VAL A 58 -7.58 11.75 -2.55
N MET A 59 -6.87 11.88 -1.41
CA MET A 59 -5.42 12.02 -1.39
C MET A 59 -4.71 10.85 -2.07
N ARG A 60 -5.19 9.61 -1.88
CA ARG A 60 -4.68 8.43 -2.61
C ARG A 60 -4.91 8.55 -4.12
N LEU A 61 -6.10 8.99 -4.55
CA LEU A 61 -6.41 9.20 -5.97
C LEU A 61 -5.58 10.36 -6.59
N GLU A 62 -5.33 11.43 -5.84
CA GLU A 62 -4.47 12.55 -6.24
C GLU A 62 -3.02 12.09 -6.40
N ALA A 63 -2.53 11.26 -5.49
CA ALA A 63 -1.20 10.67 -5.55
C ALA A 63 -1.03 9.75 -6.77
N ALA A 64 -2.05 8.96 -7.10
CA ALA A 64 -2.04 8.09 -8.30
C ALA A 64 -2.15 8.89 -9.61
N ARG A 65 -2.95 9.96 -9.61
CA ARG A 65 -3.20 10.79 -10.79
C ARG A 65 -2.12 11.85 -11.03
N GLY A 66 -1.35 12.20 -10.00
CA GLY A 66 -0.37 13.30 -10.04
C GLY A 66 -1.00 14.70 -10.12
N SER A 67 -2.30 14.84 -9.83
CA SER A 67 -3.01 16.13 -9.86
C SER A 67 -4.14 16.17 -8.84
N LYS A 68 -4.37 17.34 -8.24
CA LYS A 68 -5.42 17.57 -7.23
C LYS A 68 -6.84 17.59 -7.84
N PHE A 69 -7.84 17.06 -7.11
CA PHE A 69 -9.26 17.20 -7.43
C PHE A 69 -9.78 18.57 -6.98
N SER A 70 -10.72 19.13 -7.73
CA SER A 70 -11.39 20.37 -7.32
C SER A 70 -12.33 20.12 -6.14
N ALA A 71 -12.61 21.16 -5.34
CA ALA A 71 -13.58 21.07 -4.24
C ALA A 71 -14.99 20.64 -4.71
N GLN A 72 -15.35 20.92 -5.96
CA GLN A 72 -16.59 20.43 -6.56
C GLN A 72 -16.54 18.92 -6.81
N GLN A 73 -15.42 18.40 -7.37
CA GLN A 73 -15.22 16.97 -7.59
C GLN A 73 -15.20 16.18 -6.28
N ILE A 74 -14.61 16.75 -5.22
CA ILE A 74 -14.60 16.16 -3.88
C ILE A 74 -16.02 16.04 -3.32
N ARG A 75 -16.85 17.10 -3.48
CA ARG A 75 -18.27 17.06 -3.11
C ARG A 75 -19.08 16.04 -3.90
N GLU A 76 -18.79 15.88 -5.20
CA GLU A 76 -19.41 14.85 -6.05
C GLU A 76 -19.00 13.43 -5.64
N MET A 77 -17.78 13.24 -5.15
CA MET A 77 -17.30 11.95 -4.63
C MET A 77 -17.98 11.54 -3.31
N GLN A 78 -18.32 12.51 -2.46
CA GLN A 78 -19.13 12.29 -1.25
C GLN A 78 -20.61 12.02 -1.60
N SER A 79 -21.18 12.78 -2.53
CA SER A 79 -22.59 12.66 -2.91
C SER A 79 -22.89 11.43 -3.77
N GLY A 80 -21.92 10.97 -4.56
CA GLY A 80 -21.99 9.70 -5.30
C GLY A 80 -22.15 8.47 -4.40
N GLU A 81 -21.85 8.59 -3.11
CA GLU A 81 -22.09 7.58 -2.07
C GLU A 81 -23.52 7.69 -1.51
N ARG A 82 -24.02 8.92 -1.30
CA ARG A 82 -25.41 9.22 -0.89
C ARG A 82 -26.44 8.93 -1.99
N ASP A 83 -26.08 9.07 -3.27
CA ASP A 83 -26.99 8.81 -4.39
C ASP A 83 -27.03 7.33 -4.79
N ARG A 84 -25.96 6.56 -4.48
CA ARG A 84 -25.96 5.09 -4.59
C ARG A 84 -26.79 4.41 -3.51
N SER A 85 -26.90 5.00 -2.32
CA SER A 85 -27.80 4.49 -1.26
C SER A 85 -29.28 4.83 -1.55
N ARG A 86 -29.56 5.95 -2.23
CA ARG A 86 -30.93 6.36 -2.60
C ARG A 86 -31.45 5.75 -3.91
N ARG A 87 -30.60 5.40 -4.87
CA ARG A 87 -30.99 4.69 -6.11
C ARG A 87 -31.27 3.18 -5.95
N ARG A 88 -31.48 2.70 -4.72
CA ARG A 88 -32.04 1.35 -4.47
C ARG A 88 -33.57 1.29 -4.61
N GLY A 89 -34.23 2.43 -4.81
CA GLY A 89 -35.66 2.52 -5.08
C GLY A 89 -35.96 3.00 -6.50
N GLY A 90 -36.26 2.05 -7.40
CA GLY A 90 -37.00 2.31 -8.63
C GLY A 90 -36.24 2.97 -9.78
N PHE A 91 -35.65 2.17 -10.66
CA PHE A 91 -35.76 2.39 -12.11
C PHE A 91 -35.50 1.05 -12.81
N GLY A 92 -36.59 0.42 -13.27
CA GLY A 92 -36.57 -0.71 -14.17
C GLY A 92 -36.00 -0.27 -15.51
N GLY A 93 -34.72 -0.52 -15.73
CA GLY A 93 -34.07 -0.44 -17.03
C GLY A 93 -33.24 -1.70 -17.22
N ARG A 94 -33.74 -2.61 -18.06
CA ARG A 94 -33.07 -3.85 -18.49
C ARG A 94 -31.64 -3.56 -18.98
N ARG A 95 -30.66 -3.58 -18.09
CA ARG A 95 -29.27 -3.87 -18.47
C ARG A 95 -29.16 -5.39 -18.35
N GLY A 96 -29.46 -6.07 -19.46
CA GLY A 96 -29.51 -7.53 -19.51
C GLY A 96 -28.25 -8.11 -18.88
N SER A 97 -28.43 -8.84 -17.78
CA SER A 97 -27.51 -9.88 -17.37
C SER A 97 -27.35 -10.78 -18.59
N ARG A 98 -26.28 -10.61 -19.36
CA ARG A 98 -25.98 -11.54 -20.47
C ARG A 98 -25.86 -12.92 -19.84
N GLU A 99 -26.69 -13.84 -20.31
CA GLU A 99 -26.75 -15.20 -19.78
C GLU A 99 -25.35 -15.84 -19.77
N PRO A 100 -25.07 -16.73 -18.81
CA PRO A 100 -23.80 -17.44 -18.77
C PRO A 100 -23.56 -18.17 -20.10
N SER A 101 -22.31 -18.28 -20.54
CA SER A 101 -22.01 -18.82 -21.88
C SER A 101 -22.17 -20.35 -22.01
N GLY A 102 -22.71 -21.01 -20.99
CA GLY A 102 -22.85 -22.47 -20.93
C GLY A 102 -23.33 -22.96 -19.56
N PRO A 103 -23.38 -24.29 -19.34
CA PRO A 103 -23.70 -24.87 -18.04
C PRO A 103 -22.69 -24.43 -16.98
N ARG A 104 -23.13 -24.39 -15.72
CA ARG A 104 -22.25 -24.12 -14.58
C ARG A 104 -21.16 -25.20 -14.51
N LEU A 105 -19.90 -24.77 -14.54
CA LEU A 105 -18.75 -25.64 -14.39
C LEU A 105 -18.41 -25.78 -12.90
N ASP A 106 -18.13 -27.01 -12.47
CA ASP A 106 -17.44 -27.24 -11.20
C ASP A 106 -15.98 -26.78 -11.27
N PRO A 107 -15.30 -26.47 -10.14
CA PRO A 107 -13.92 -25.99 -10.17
C PRO A 107 -12.96 -26.90 -10.95
N GLN A 108 -13.15 -28.22 -10.90
CA GLN A 108 -12.31 -29.20 -11.59
C GLN A 108 -12.55 -29.24 -13.11
N GLN A 109 -13.65 -28.67 -13.60
CA GLN A 109 -14.01 -28.65 -15.02
C GLN A 109 -13.51 -27.39 -15.74
N VAL A 110 -13.10 -26.36 -14.99
CA VAL A 110 -12.54 -25.13 -15.55
C VAL A 110 -11.20 -25.42 -16.22
N GLN A 111 -11.05 -24.98 -17.47
CA GLN A 111 -9.78 -25.11 -18.20
C GLN A 111 -8.74 -24.13 -17.64
N PHE A 112 -7.47 -24.52 -17.62
CA PHE A 112 -6.38 -23.70 -17.05
C PHE A 112 -6.25 -22.31 -17.68
N THR A 113 -6.66 -22.17 -18.94
CA THR A 113 -6.76 -20.88 -19.64
C THR A 113 -7.69 -19.89 -18.93
N ASP A 114 -8.73 -20.39 -18.26
CA ASP A 114 -9.72 -19.59 -17.55
C ASP A 114 -9.48 -19.60 -16.03
N GLY A 115 -8.97 -20.70 -15.47
CA GLY A 115 -8.71 -20.87 -14.04
C GLY A 115 -8.45 -22.32 -13.62
N THR A 116 -8.40 -22.56 -12.32
CA THR A 116 -8.15 -23.90 -11.75
C THR A 116 -8.80 -24.05 -10.36
N ALA A 117 -9.01 -25.30 -9.93
CA ALA A 117 -9.49 -25.62 -8.59
C ALA A 117 -8.40 -25.56 -7.50
N THR A 118 -7.13 -25.70 -7.87
CA THR A 118 -5.99 -25.81 -6.94
C THR A 118 -4.74 -25.17 -7.51
N VAL A 119 -3.90 -24.62 -6.64
CA VAL A 119 -2.59 -24.04 -6.97
C VAL A 119 -1.52 -24.75 -6.12
N PRO A 120 -0.90 -25.82 -6.63
CA PRO A 120 -0.02 -26.66 -5.81
C PRO A 120 1.32 -26.01 -5.48
N ASP A 121 1.79 -25.08 -6.32
CA ASP A 121 3.12 -24.50 -6.24
C ASP A 121 3.14 -23.04 -6.70
N ARG A 122 4.30 -22.40 -6.50
CA ARG A 122 4.56 -21.01 -6.86
C ARG A 122 4.50 -20.77 -8.37
N GLU A 123 5.01 -21.70 -9.18
CA GLU A 123 5.01 -21.59 -10.64
C GLU A 123 3.57 -21.56 -11.20
N THR A 124 2.67 -22.36 -10.61
CA THR A 124 1.25 -22.33 -10.96
C THR A 124 0.60 -21.01 -10.59
N PHE A 125 0.94 -20.44 -9.43
CA PHE A 125 0.46 -19.11 -9.03
C PHE A 125 0.89 -18.04 -10.03
N GLU A 126 2.18 -18.02 -10.39
CA GLU A 126 2.75 -17.07 -11.35
C GLU A 126 2.04 -17.14 -12.71
N LYS A 127 1.77 -18.35 -13.22
CA LYS A 127 1.04 -18.57 -14.49
C LYS A 127 -0.41 -18.07 -14.48
N LEU A 128 -1.03 -17.98 -13.32
CA LEU A 128 -2.40 -17.46 -13.15
C LEU A 128 -2.43 -15.97 -12.81
N SER A 129 -1.32 -15.45 -12.30
CA SER A 129 -1.23 -14.10 -11.77
C SER A 129 -1.27 -13.04 -12.85
N TYR A 130 -1.61 -11.83 -12.44
CA TYR A 130 -1.32 -10.63 -13.20
C TYR A 130 -0.49 -9.67 -12.35
N GLN A 131 0.50 -9.05 -12.97
CA GLN A 131 1.31 -7.99 -12.37
C GLN A 131 1.52 -6.87 -13.40
N GLY A 132 0.69 -5.84 -13.34
CA GLY A 132 0.78 -4.72 -14.27
C GLY A 132 0.02 -3.50 -13.79
N THR A 133 -0.03 -2.48 -14.65
CA THR A 133 -0.63 -1.18 -14.34
C THR A 133 -2.07 -1.03 -14.82
N ASP A 134 -2.53 -1.89 -15.73
CA ASP A 134 -3.94 -1.95 -16.13
C ASP A 134 -4.78 -2.67 -15.06
N VAL A 135 -5.10 -1.92 -14.00
CA VAL A 135 -6.02 -2.33 -12.94
C VAL A 135 -7.23 -1.40 -12.93
N ARG A 136 -8.42 -1.95 -13.17
CA ARG A 136 -9.62 -1.16 -13.48
C ARG A 136 -10.24 -0.48 -12.27
N ILE A 137 -10.67 -1.29 -11.30
CA ILE A 137 -11.39 -0.83 -10.09
C ILE A 137 -10.49 -0.95 -8.86
N ASP A 138 -9.62 -1.97 -8.86
CA ASP A 138 -8.76 -2.35 -7.73
C ASP A 138 -7.40 -1.64 -7.86
N THR A 139 -7.39 -0.30 -7.87
CA THR A 139 -6.15 0.47 -8.14
C THR A 139 -5.06 0.21 -7.11
N GLN A 140 -5.41 -0.26 -5.90
CA GLN A 140 -4.43 -0.68 -4.90
C GLN A 140 -3.52 -1.82 -5.37
N LEU A 141 -3.94 -2.61 -6.37
CA LEU A 141 -3.18 -3.75 -6.90
C LEU A 141 -2.15 -3.37 -7.97
N THR A 142 -2.00 -2.08 -8.30
CA THR A 142 -1.07 -1.61 -9.34
C THR A 142 0.35 -2.10 -9.07
N GLY A 143 0.91 -2.90 -9.98
CA GLY A 143 2.29 -3.42 -9.86
C GLY A 143 2.48 -4.52 -8.80
N ILE A 144 1.41 -4.92 -8.11
CA ILE A 144 1.40 -6.07 -7.20
C ILE A 144 1.03 -7.30 -8.02
N GLU A 145 1.67 -8.43 -7.74
CA GLU A 145 1.32 -9.72 -8.34
C GLU A 145 0.11 -10.30 -7.64
N PHE A 146 -0.95 -10.64 -8.37
CA PHE A 146 -2.17 -11.17 -7.75
C PHE A 146 -2.95 -12.16 -8.63
N VAL A 147 -3.69 -13.04 -7.96
CA VAL A 147 -4.66 -13.96 -8.54
C VAL A 147 -6.04 -13.65 -7.98
N LYS A 148 -7.02 -13.40 -8.85
CA LYS A 148 -8.43 -13.31 -8.45
C LYS A 148 -8.98 -14.69 -8.12
N PHE A 149 -9.87 -14.75 -7.13
CA PHE A 149 -10.56 -15.98 -6.78
C PHE A 149 -12.07 -15.75 -6.59
N GLN A 150 -12.84 -16.80 -6.81
CA GLN A 150 -14.28 -16.84 -6.60
C GLN A 150 -14.59 -17.96 -5.61
N ILE A 151 -15.37 -17.68 -4.58
CA ILE A 151 -15.97 -18.70 -3.72
C ILE A 151 -17.48 -18.69 -3.96
N GLU A 152 -18.05 -19.86 -4.22
CA GLU A 152 -19.48 -20.09 -4.39
C GLU A 152 -20.02 -21.00 -3.30
N ASN A 153 -21.34 -20.93 -3.08
CA ASN A 153 -22.08 -21.81 -2.18
C ASN A 153 -21.56 -21.76 -0.71
N THR A 154 -21.11 -20.59 -0.23
CA THR A 154 -20.59 -20.43 1.14
C THR A 154 -21.61 -20.74 2.24
N HIS A 155 -22.90 -20.66 1.90
CA HIS A 155 -24.02 -21.00 2.78
C HIS A 155 -24.32 -22.52 2.85
N THR A 156 -23.53 -23.36 2.17
CA THR A 156 -23.71 -24.81 2.10
C THR A 156 -22.55 -25.56 2.76
N GLN A 157 -22.71 -26.86 2.96
CA GLN A 157 -21.63 -27.73 3.44
C GLN A 157 -20.55 -28.03 2.37
N SER A 158 -20.71 -27.51 1.15
CA SER A 158 -19.81 -27.78 0.02
C SER A 158 -19.48 -26.50 -0.75
N PRO A 159 -18.76 -25.55 -0.11
CA PRO A 159 -18.29 -24.35 -0.78
C PRO A 159 -17.30 -24.70 -1.90
N GLN A 160 -17.35 -23.94 -2.98
CA GLN A 160 -16.52 -24.16 -4.18
C GLN A 160 -15.58 -22.97 -4.38
N LEU A 161 -14.28 -23.23 -4.39
CA LEU A 161 -13.25 -22.22 -4.67
C LEU A 161 -12.72 -22.38 -6.10
N TYR A 162 -12.65 -21.26 -6.82
CA TYR A 162 -12.05 -21.14 -8.14
C TYR A 162 -10.91 -20.13 -8.07
N PHE A 163 -9.71 -20.52 -8.48
CA PHE A 163 -8.65 -19.58 -8.81
C PHE A 163 -8.80 -19.18 -10.27
N MET A 164 -8.82 -17.88 -10.54
CA MET A 164 -8.99 -17.35 -11.89
C MET A 164 -7.64 -17.15 -12.54
N ASN A 165 -7.52 -17.48 -13.83
CA ASN A 165 -6.42 -16.98 -14.63
C ASN A 165 -6.65 -15.48 -14.83
N THR A 166 -5.94 -14.66 -14.05
CA THR A 166 -6.15 -13.21 -13.99
C THR A 166 -5.51 -12.51 -15.18
N GLU A 167 -4.51 -13.15 -15.81
CA GLU A 167 -3.98 -12.71 -17.10
C GLU A 167 -5.09 -12.74 -18.18
N THR A 168 -5.91 -13.81 -18.19
CA THR A 168 -7.01 -13.98 -19.14
C THR A 168 -8.27 -13.21 -18.70
N HIS A 169 -8.59 -13.23 -17.41
CA HIS A 169 -9.81 -12.67 -16.82
C HIS A 169 -9.51 -11.60 -15.79
N ARG A 170 -9.22 -10.38 -16.25
CA ARG A 170 -9.00 -9.20 -15.37
C ARG A 170 -10.20 -8.84 -14.47
N SER A 171 -11.40 -9.37 -14.72
CA SER A 171 -12.61 -9.09 -13.94
C SER A 171 -13.36 -10.37 -13.56
N HIS A 172 -13.95 -10.43 -12.35
CA HIS A 172 -14.81 -11.56 -11.96
C HIS A 172 -15.93 -11.80 -12.99
N GLY A 173 -16.50 -10.73 -13.57
CA GLY A 173 -17.58 -10.87 -14.54
C GLY A 173 -17.18 -11.53 -15.86
N SER A 174 -15.91 -11.46 -16.28
CA SER A 174 -15.45 -12.18 -17.48
C SER A 174 -15.27 -13.67 -17.19
N PHE A 175 -14.70 -14.01 -16.03
CA PHE A 175 -14.54 -15.39 -15.58
C PHE A 175 -15.89 -16.06 -15.29
N MET A 176 -16.76 -15.41 -14.52
CA MET A 176 -18.08 -15.96 -14.17
C MET A 176 -18.88 -16.33 -15.42
N ARG A 177 -18.75 -15.56 -16.51
CA ARG A 177 -19.42 -15.88 -17.78
C ARG A 177 -18.94 -17.22 -18.33
N VAL A 178 -17.62 -17.43 -18.44
CA VAL A 178 -17.05 -18.67 -19.00
C VAL A 178 -17.25 -19.87 -18.09
N ALA A 179 -17.27 -19.66 -16.77
CA ALA A 179 -17.53 -20.70 -15.78
C ALA A 179 -19.02 -21.03 -15.57
N GLY A 180 -19.93 -20.36 -16.27
CA GLY A 180 -21.37 -20.58 -16.12
C GLY A 180 -21.95 -20.09 -14.78
N LEU A 181 -21.28 -19.15 -14.11
CA LEU A 181 -21.66 -18.64 -12.79
C LEU A 181 -22.62 -17.45 -12.90
N GLY A 182 -23.78 -17.58 -12.26
CA GLY A 182 -24.75 -16.49 -12.08
C GLY A 182 -24.40 -15.58 -10.90
N ARG A 183 -25.25 -14.58 -10.62
CA ARG A 183 -25.20 -13.85 -9.33
C ARG A 183 -26.18 -14.49 -8.36
N GLY A 184 -25.77 -14.66 -7.11
CA GLY A 184 -26.60 -15.34 -6.10
C GLY A 184 -26.09 -15.17 -4.68
N GLN A 185 -26.73 -15.89 -3.76
CA GLN A 185 -26.33 -15.94 -2.35
C GLN A 185 -25.06 -16.79 -2.17
N GLY A 186 -24.26 -16.45 -1.16
CA GLY A 186 -23.03 -17.15 -0.81
C GLY A 186 -21.94 -17.08 -1.88
N GLN A 187 -21.75 -15.90 -2.46
CA GLN A 187 -20.68 -15.60 -3.41
C GLN A 187 -19.68 -14.65 -2.78
N MET A 188 -18.41 -15.03 -2.77
CA MET A 188 -17.32 -14.16 -2.35
C MET A 188 -16.36 -13.97 -3.51
N ARG A 189 -16.08 -12.71 -3.83
CA ARG A 189 -15.23 -12.31 -4.95
C ARG A 189 -14.01 -11.60 -4.40
N GLY A 190 -12.87 -12.27 -4.47
CA GLY A 190 -11.66 -11.77 -3.84
C GLY A 190 -10.44 -11.82 -4.73
N VAL A 191 -9.36 -11.30 -4.16
CA VAL A 191 -8.03 -11.24 -4.73
C VAL A 191 -7.07 -11.81 -3.71
N LEU A 192 -6.13 -12.63 -4.17
CA LEU A 192 -4.99 -13.13 -3.44
C LEU A 192 -3.73 -12.45 -4.01
N SER A 193 -3.15 -11.56 -3.22
CA SER A 193 -2.01 -10.71 -3.59
C SER A 193 -0.73 -11.24 -2.96
N TYR A 194 0.36 -11.31 -3.72
CA TYR A 194 1.69 -11.62 -3.22
C TYR A 194 2.51 -10.35 -2.98
N ARG A 195 3.12 -10.26 -1.80
CA ARG A 195 3.87 -9.10 -1.34
C ARG A 195 5.28 -9.54 -0.95
N PRO A 196 6.23 -9.56 -1.91
CA PRO A 196 7.57 -10.12 -1.70
C PRO A 196 8.39 -9.37 -0.65
N LEU A 197 8.12 -8.08 -0.47
CA LEU A 197 8.89 -7.19 0.41
C LEU A 197 8.39 -7.15 1.85
N SER A 198 7.32 -7.89 2.17
CA SER A 198 6.73 -7.94 3.50
C SER A 198 7.00 -9.29 4.16
N THR A 199 7.15 -9.29 5.48
CA THR A 199 7.40 -10.51 6.27
C THR A 199 6.11 -11.29 6.49
N ALA A 200 6.15 -12.60 6.23
CA ALA A 200 5.06 -13.53 6.48
C ALA A 200 4.89 -13.83 7.98
N PRO A 201 3.72 -14.37 8.41
CA PRO A 201 3.48 -14.78 9.80
C PRO A 201 4.52 -15.76 10.36
N ASN A 202 5.10 -16.61 9.51
CA ASN A 202 6.17 -17.54 9.87
C ASN A 202 7.56 -16.88 10.03
N GLY A 203 7.68 -15.58 9.78
CA GLY A 203 8.94 -14.82 9.85
C GLY A 203 9.76 -14.83 8.55
N GLU A 204 9.35 -15.57 7.52
CA GLU A 204 10.06 -15.60 6.24
C GLU A 204 9.68 -14.40 5.34
N PRO A 205 10.54 -14.00 4.39
CA PRO A 205 10.20 -13.00 3.39
C PRO A 205 9.06 -13.47 2.49
N GLY A 206 8.17 -12.54 2.12
CA GLY A 206 7.08 -12.75 1.16
C GLY A 206 5.78 -13.21 1.82
N VAL A 207 4.83 -12.30 1.99
CA VAL A 207 3.50 -12.61 2.52
C VAL A 207 2.44 -12.61 1.43
N TYR A 208 1.43 -13.45 1.60
CA TYR A 208 0.20 -13.41 0.82
C TYR A 208 -0.89 -12.70 1.60
N THR A 209 -1.68 -11.87 0.94
CA THR A 209 -2.87 -11.27 1.53
C THR A 209 -4.08 -11.59 0.69
N PHE A 210 -5.21 -11.91 1.32
CA PHE A 210 -6.48 -11.99 0.61
C PHE A 210 -7.40 -10.84 1.02
N GLU A 211 -8.11 -10.30 0.03
CA GLU A 211 -9.02 -9.17 0.15
C GLU A 211 -10.25 -9.38 -0.75
N PHE A 212 -11.39 -8.78 -0.40
CA PHE A 212 -12.61 -8.84 -1.19
C PHE A 212 -12.84 -7.55 -1.95
N ASN A 213 -13.92 -7.44 -2.74
CA ASN A 213 -14.20 -6.15 -3.40
C ASN A 213 -14.32 -5.06 -2.33
N PRO A 214 -13.95 -3.81 -2.64
CA PRO A 214 -13.81 -2.80 -1.60
C PRO A 214 -15.07 -2.45 -0.80
N ASN A 215 -16.25 -2.75 -1.34
CA ASN A 215 -17.54 -2.54 -0.66
C ASN A 215 -18.17 -3.85 -0.15
N ASP A 216 -17.50 -4.98 -0.34
CA ASP A 216 -17.95 -6.26 0.21
C ASP A 216 -17.56 -6.31 1.70
N ALA A 217 -18.46 -6.82 2.52
CA ALA A 217 -18.29 -6.90 3.96
C ALA A 217 -18.90 -8.22 4.44
N PHE A 218 -18.07 -9.09 5.01
CA PHE A 218 -18.47 -10.43 5.45
C PHE A 218 -18.19 -10.61 6.95
N PRO A 219 -19.04 -11.36 7.67
CA PRO A 219 -18.75 -11.73 9.05
C PRO A 219 -17.51 -12.63 9.13
N PHE A 220 -16.87 -12.65 10.29
CA PHE A 220 -15.63 -13.40 10.56
C PHE A 220 -15.69 -14.86 10.11
N GLU A 221 -16.83 -15.55 10.28
CA GLU A 221 -16.96 -16.96 9.87
C GLU A 221 -16.80 -17.16 8.36
N GLU A 222 -17.27 -16.23 7.54
CA GLU A 222 -17.08 -16.29 6.09
C GLU A 222 -15.63 -15.94 5.70
N ILE A 223 -15.00 -15.02 6.42
CA ILE A 223 -13.57 -14.71 6.24
C ILE A 223 -12.70 -15.92 6.61
N LYS A 224 -13.01 -16.59 7.73
CA LYS A 224 -12.34 -17.82 8.15
C LYS A 224 -12.56 -18.95 7.15
N LEU A 225 -13.78 -19.12 6.66
CA LEU A 225 -14.10 -20.09 5.61
C LEU A 225 -13.24 -19.86 4.36
N ALA A 226 -13.13 -18.61 3.90
CA ALA A 226 -12.32 -18.26 2.75
C ALA A 226 -10.83 -18.54 2.98
N HIS A 227 -10.30 -18.14 4.14
CA HIS A 227 -8.93 -18.46 4.55
C HIS A 227 -8.66 -19.97 4.50
N ASP A 228 -9.50 -20.76 5.16
CA ASP A 228 -9.30 -22.21 5.29
C ASP A 228 -9.37 -22.91 3.92
N LEU A 229 -10.28 -22.46 3.04
CA LEU A 229 -10.36 -22.94 1.64
C LEU A 229 -9.12 -22.58 0.83
N LEU A 230 -8.63 -21.34 0.93
CA LEU A 230 -7.43 -20.89 0.23
C LEU A 230 -6.23 -21.73 0.65
N VAL A 231 -5.98 -21.91 1.95
CA VAL A 231 -4.87 -22.72 2.47
C VAL A 231 -5.02 -24.19 2.04
N ALA A 232 -6.23 -24.75 2.07
CA ALA A 232 -6.46 -26.13 1.66
C ALA A 232 -6.22 -26.37 0.16
N LYS A 233 -6.52 -25.39 -0.70
CA LYS A 233 -6.38 -25.51 -2.17
C LYS A 233 -5.09 -24.92 -2.72
N MET A 234 -4.33 -24.21 -1.89
CA MET A 234 -3.02 -23.66 -2.22
C MET A 234 -2.08 -23.79 -1.01
N PRO A 235 -1.44 -24.97 -0.83
CA PRO A 235 -0.68 -25.30 0.39
C PRO A 235 0.47 -24.34 0.71
N ILE A 236 1.02 -23.65 -0.29
CA ILE A 236 2.10 -22.66 -0.09
C ILE A 236 1.68 -21.46 0.77
N LEU A 237 0.37 -21.26 0.97
CA LEU A 237 -0.18 -20.20 1.83
C LEU A 237 -0.08 -20.52 3.31
N LYS A 238 0.16 -21.78 3.69
CA LYS A 238 0.21 -22.20 5.08
C LYS A 238 1.25 -21.39 5.86
N ASN A 239 0.80 -20.72 6.93
CA ASN A 239 1.59 -19.81 7.76
C ASN A 239 2.19 -18.59 7.01
N ARG A 240 1.69 -18.31 5.80
CA ARG A 240 2.19 -17.25 4.90
C ARG A 240 1.10 -16.31 4.41
N ILE A 241 -0.14 -16.46 4.87
CA ILE A 241 -1.29 -15.67 4.46
C ILE A 241 -1.90 -14.87 5.62
N GLY A 242 -2.42 -13.67 5.34
CA GLY A 242 -3.30 -12.93 6.23
C GLY A 242 -4.46 -12.25 5.50
N TYR A 243 -5.43 -11.75 6.26
CA TYR A 243 -6.60 -11.04 5.74
C TYR A 243 -6.31 -9.54 5.61
N CYS A 244 -6.70 -8.92 4.50
CA CYS A 244 -6.59 -7.47 4.28
C CYS A 244 -7.98 -6.86 4.12
N PRO A 245 -8.59 -6.30 5.20
CA PRO A 245 -9.89 -5.66 5.11
C PRO A 245 -9.79 -4.34 4.34
N LEU A 246 -10.67 -4.17 3.35
CA LEU A 246 -10.87 -2.91 2.66
C LEU A 246 -11.98 -2.10 3.32
N TRP A 247 -12.15 -0.84 2.90
CA TRP A 247 -13.00 0.15 3.58
C TRP A 247 -14.42 -0.33 3.90
N GLY A 248 -15.06 -1.13 3.03
CA GLY A 248 -16.39 -1.68 3.29
C GLY A 248 -16.45 -2.71 4.44
N ALA A 249 -15.34 -3.38 4.74
CA ALA A 249 -15.25 -4.42 5.75
C ALA A 249 -14.75 -3.93 7.12
N ILE A 250 -14.23 -2.69 7.22
CA ILE A 250 -13.62 -2.13 8.43
C ILE A 250 -14.59 -2.16 9.61
N ASP A 251 -15.82 -1.69 9.42
CA ASP A 251 -16.81 -1.64 10.50
C ASP A 251 -17.16 -3.03 11.08
N ILE A 252 -17.21 -4.07 10.22
CA ILE A 252 -17.43 -5.45 10.69
C ILE A 252 -16.19 -5.96 11.42
N TYR A 253 -15.00 -5.74 10.84
CA TYR A 253 -13.74 -6.12 11.46
C TYR A 253 -13.62 -5.55 12.88
N GLU A 254 -13.87 -4.25 13.08
CA GLU A 254 -13.75 -3.60 14.39
C GLU A 254 -14.73 -4.18 15.42
N ARG A 255 -15.98 -4.44 15.02
CA ARG A 255 -16.97 -5.08 15.90
C ARG A 255 -16.60 -6.51 16.28
N GLU A 256 -15.87 -7.20 15.41
CA GLU A 256 -15.50 -8.60 15.58
C GLU A 256 -14.02 -8.79 15.93
N LYS A 257 -13.31 -7.71 16.29
CA LYS A 257 -11.85 -7.68 16.46
C LYS A 257 -11.33 -8.79 17.38
N ALA A 258 -12.03 -9.06 18.49
CA ALA A 258 -11.65 -10.12 19.43
C ALA A 258 -11.57 -11.52 18.78
N ARG A 259 -12.35 -11.78 17.73
CA ARG A 259 -12.33 -13.05 16.97
C ARG A 259 -11.10 -13.11 16.06
N TYR A 260 -10.75 -11.98 15.44
CA TYR A 260 -9.53 -11.86 14.64
C TYR A 260 -8.27 -11.96 15.51
N ASP A 261 -8.28 -11.37 16.72
CA ASP A 261 -7.16 -11.46 17.66
C ASP A 261 -6.91 -12.92 18.13
N ALA A 262 -7.95 -13.76 18.11
CA ALA A 262 -7.88 -15.18 18.45
C ALA A 262 -7.68 -16.11 17.23
N ALA A 263 -7.62 -15.56 16.02
CA ALA A 263 -7.50 -16.33 14.79
C ALA A 263 -6.05 -16.77 14.52
N GLU A 264 -5.90 -17.84 13.73
CA GLU A 264 -4.58 -18.37 13.34
C GLU A 264 -3.89 -17.55 12.24
N PHE A 265 -4.60 -16.60 11.62
CA PHE A 265 -4.09 -15.74 10.57
C PHE A 265 -4.13 -14.27 11.02
N PRO A 266 -3.11 -13.46 10.69
CA PRO A 266 -3.12 -12.06 11.04
C PRO A 266 -4.02 -11.24 10.11
N VAL A 267 -4.35 -10.04 10.58
CA VAL A 267 -4.96 -8.99 9.78
C VAL A 267 -3.90 -7.96 9.40
N TYR A 268 -3.88 -7.60 8.13
CA TYR A 268 -2.98 -6.61 7.58
C TYR A 268 -3.80 -5.45 7.01
N PHE A 269 -3.61 -4.24 7.50
CA PHE A 269 -4.21 -3.08 6.84
C PHE A 269 -3.39 -2.68 5.62
N GLU A 270 -4.04 -2.11 4.62
CA GLU A 270 -3.33 -1.52 3.47
C GLU A 270 -2.22 -0.60 3.95
N ASP A 271 -2.50 0.28 4.92
CA ASP A 271 -1.51 1.21 5.44
C ASP A 271 -0.31 0.48 6.07
N ASP A 272 -0.49 -0.66 6.74
CA ASP A 272 0.60 -1.47 7.30
C ASP A 272 1.38 -2.20 6.20
N LEU A 273 0.70 -2.68 5.17
CA LEU A 273 1.32 -3.35 4.02
C LEU A 273 2.10 -2.38 3.16
N TYR A 274 1.61 -1.14 3.02
CA TYR A 274 2.31 -0.04 2.39
C TYR A 274 3.41 0.51 3.31
N ALA A 275 3.20 0.57 4.63
CA ALA A 275 4.16 1.06 5.62
C ALA A 275 5.37 0.14 5.82
N ASN A 276 5.15 -1.18 5.82
CA ASN A 276 6.17 -2.21 5.97
C ASN A 276 6.98 -2.49 4.70
N ILE A 277 6.76 -1.74 3.61
CA ILE A 277 7.71 -1.69 2.51
C ILE A 277 8.94 -0.94 3.05
N GLY A 278 10.00 -1.67 3.41
CA GLY A 278 11.27 -1.08 3.82
C GLY A 278 12.13 -0.59 2.65
N TYR A 279 11.74 -0.96 1.43
CA TYR A 279 12.50 -0.77 0.20
C TYR A 279 11.57 -0.65 -1.01
N LEU A 280 11.76 0.33 -1.89
CA LEU A 280 11.05 0.42 -3.17
C LEU A 280 12.05 0.82 -4.26
N PRO A 281 12.29 -0.04 -5.27
CA PRO A 281 13.17 0.31 -6.38
C PRO A 281 12.43 1.29 -7.31
N LEU A 282 12.96 2.51 -7.41
CA LEU A 282 12.36 3.57 -8.23
C LEU A 282 13.06 3.69 -9.60
N ASN A 283 14.39 3.57 -9.60
CA ASN A 283 15.19 3.46 -10.81
C ASN A 283 16.35 2.49 -10.58
N GLN A 284 16.31 1.35 -11.28
CA GLN A 284 17.34 0.30 -11.20
C GLN A 284 18.55 0.70 -12.03
N ALA A 285 19.68 0.91 -11.36
CA ALA A 285 20.95 1.31 -11.94
C ALA A 285 22.06 1.10 -10.91
N ALA A 286 23.31 1.35 -11.30
CA ALA A 286 24.46 1.33 -10.41
C ALA A 286 25.34 2.56 -10.59
N SER A 287 25.94 3.05 -9.51
CA SER A 287 26.86 4.18 -9.56
C SER A 287 27.87 4.18 -8.42
N PHE A 288 28.85 5.08 -8.53
CA PHE A 288 29.82 5.37 -7.50
C PHE A 288 29.71 6.82 -7.06
N GLY A 289 29.78 7.06 -5.75
CA GLY A 289 29.74 8.42 -5.23
C GLY A 289 30.01 8.48 -3.74
N ARG A 290 30.11 9.69 -3.19
CA ARG A 290 30.21 9.91 -1.76
C ARG A 290 28.82 9.86 -1.13
N LEU A 291 28.58 8.88 -0.27
CA LEU A 291 27.32 8.76 0.45
C LEU A 291 27.21 9.89 1.48
N ARG A 292 26.10 10.63 1.45
CA ARG A 292 25.88 11.74 2.38
C ARG A 292 24.42 11.95 2.71
N MET A 293 24.16 12.45 3.92
CA MET A 293 22.85 13.01 4.26
C MET A 293 22.68 14.34 3.51
N LEU A 294 21.47 14.55 2.97
CA LEU A 294 21.05 15.82 2.43
C LEU A 294 20.27 16.59 3.49
N GLU A 295 20.83 17.69 3.95
CA GLU A 295 20.18 18.63 4.88
C GLU A 295 19.37 19.67 4.10
N THR A 296 18.40 20.31 4.78
CA THR A 296 17.62 21.42 4.23
C THR A 296 18.59 22.54 3.81
N ASP A 297 18.50 22.99 2.55
CA ASP A 297 19.30 24.05 1.92
C ASP A 297 20.72 23.70 1.45
N GLU A 298 21.13 22.44 1.52
CA GLU A 298 22.42 22.04 0.95
C GLU A 298 22.30 21.65 -0.53
N ARG A 299 23.26 22.08 -1.35
CA ARG A 299 23.37 21.65 -2.75
C ARG A 299 24.33 20.47 -2.87
N PRO A 300 23.84 19.28 -3.24
CA PRO A 300 24.70 18.13 -3.43
C PRO A 300 25.52 18.27 -4.72
N SER A 301 26.68 17.61 -4.75
CA SER A 301 27.55 17.52 -5.91
C SER A 301 27.09 16.40 -6.87
N PRO A 302 27.40 16.49 -8.17
CA PRO A 302 27.22 15.38 -9.11
C PRO A 302 27.91 14.08 -8.73
N ARG A 303 28.85 14.09 -7.77
CA ARG A 303 29.55 12.91 -7.25
C ARG A 303 28.97 12.38 -5.94
N ASP A 304 27.93 13.01 -5.40
CA ASP A 304 27.32 12.58 -4.16
C ASP A 304 26.20 11.56 -4.42
N ILE A 305 26.10 10.55 -3.56
CA ILE A 305 24.89 9.72 -3.42
C ILE A 305 24.18 10.25 -2.19
N VAL A 306 22.95 10.76 -2.36
CA VAL A 306 22.26 11.50 -1.31
C VAL A 306 21.22 10.66 -0.60
N ILE A 307 21.17 10.79 0.73
CA ILE A 307 20.08 10.28 1.58
C ILE A 307 19.18 11.45 1.94
N CYS A 308 17.94 11.45 1.45
CA CYS A 308 16.97 12.51 1.65
C CYS A 308 15.93 12.07 2.70
N LYS A 309 15.92 12.69 3.90
CA LYS A 309 14.89 12.41 4.93
C LYS A 309 13.51 12.90 4.53
N THR A 310 13.45 13.98 3.77
CA THR A 310 12.25 14.59 3.20
C THR A 310 12.44 14.75 1.69
N LEU A 311 11.36 14.97 0.95
CA LEU A 311 11.46 15.20 -0.49
C LEU A 311 11.89 16.65 -0.75
N PRO A 312 13.03 16.87 -1.42
CA PRO A 312 13.44 18.21 -1.79
C PRO A 312 12.56 18.74 -2.93
N ASN A 313 12.29 20.05 -2.91
CA ASN A 313 11.49 20.72 -3.94
C ASN A 313 12.19 20.68 -5.32
N GLU A 314 13.52 20.76 -5.32
CA GLU A 314 14.35 20.66 -6.51
C GLU A 314 15.55 19.74 -6.22
N MET A 315 15.97 18.99 -7.24
CA MET A 315 17.13 18.10 -7.14
C MET A 315 18.22 18.53 -8.11
N SER A 316 19.37 18.91 -7.56
CA SER A 316 20.61 19.05 -8.33
C SER A 316 21.05 17.69 -8.88
N ARG A 317 21.91 17.70 -9.90
CA ARG A 317 22.50 16.48 -10.44
C ARG A 317 23.35 15.78 -9.36
N VAL A 318 23.14 14.48 -9.19
CA VAL A 318 23.80 13.62 -8.19
C VAL A 318 24.19 12.28 -8.82
N ALA A 319 24.98 11.47 -8.12
CA ALA A 319 25.36 10.13 -8.54
C ALA A 319 24.34 9.05 -8.14
N GLY A 320 23.48 9.31 -7.16
CA GLY A 320 22.45 8.38 -6.70
C GLY A 320 21.52 9.02 -5.66
N VAL A 321 20.34 8.45 -5.48
CA VAL A 321 19.33 8.96 -4.55
C VAL A 321 18.79 7.81 -3.68
N ILE A 322 18.74 8.07 -2.37
CA ILE A 322 18.07 7.22 -1.38
C ILE A 322 17.05 8.10 -0.66
N THR A 323 15.76 7.83 -0.83
CA THR A 323 14.71 8.61 -0.14
C THR A 323 14.22 7.89 1.11
N GLY A 324 14.08 8.64 2.20
CA GLY A 324 13.41 8.21 3.44
C GLY A 324 11.90 8.38 3.41
N VAL A 325 11.37 9.01 2.35
CA VAL A 325 9.94 9.16 2.08
C VAL A 325 9.61 8.43 0.80
N ARG A 326 8.52 7.66 0.81
CA ARG A 326 8.04 6.93 -0.36
C ARG A 326 7.73 7.90 -1.50
N GLN A 327 8.09 7.48 -2.72
CA GLN A 327 7.79 8.22 -3.95
C GLN A 327 7.01 7.33 -4.90
N THR A 328 6.32 7.96 -5.85
CA THR A 328 5.77 7.25 -7.01
C THR A 328 6.83 7.14 -8.11
N PRO A 329 6.74 6.13 -9.01
CA PRO A 329 7.63 6.03 -10.16
C PRO A 329 7.61 7.26 -11.08
N LEU A 330 6.52 8.01 -11.11
CA LEU A 330 6.35 9.24 -11.89
C LEU A 330 6.73 10.53 -11.13
N SER A 331 7.29 10.41 -9.93
CA SER A 331 7.74 11.57 -9.17
C SER A 331 8.85 12.33 -9.91
N HIS A 332 8.89 13.66 -9.76
CA HIS A 332 9.89 14.51 -10.42
C HIS A 332 11.33 14.06 -10.12
N VAL A 333 11.61 13.67 -8.88
CA VAL A 333 12.92 13.13 -8.47
C VAL A 333 13.22 11.84 -9.22
N ASN A 334 12.27 10.91 -9.33
CA ASN A 334 12.51 9.64 -10.02
C ASN A 334 12.67 9.82 -11.54
N LEU A 335 11.81 10.62 -12.18
CA LEU A 335 11.94 10.92 -13.61
C LEU A 335 13.30 11.54 -13.93
N ARG A 336 13.83 12.36 -13.01
CA ARG A 336 15.18 12.89 -13.14
C ARG A 336 16.25 11.81 -12.97
N ALA A 337 16.12 10.92 -11.99
CA ALA A 337 17.03 9.80 -11.80
C ALA A 337 17.08 8.87 -13.03
N VAL A 338 15.92 8.60 -13.65
CA VAL A 338 15.80 7.85 -14.91
C VAL A 338 16.54 8.57 -16.04
N GLN A 339 16.31 9.88 -16.21
CA GLN A 339 16.98 10.70 -17.22
C GLN A 339 18.50 10.72 -17.04
N ASP A 340 18.97 10.85 -15.80
CA ASP A 340 20.39 10.90 -15.45
C ASP A 340 21.05 9.51 -15.36
N LYS A 341 20.26 8.43 -15.50
CA LYS A 341 20.68 7.01 -15.42
C LYS A 341 21.38 6.67 -14.10
N ILE A 342 20.84 7.14 -12.99
CA ILE A 342 21.41 6.93 -11.65
C ILE A 342 20.49 6.07 -10.76
N PRO A 343 21.02 5.29 -9.81
CA PRO A 343 20.21 4.51 -8.90
C PRO A 343 19.31 5.41 -8.05
N ASN A 344 18.02 5.04 -7.95
CA ASN A 344 17.07 5.66 -7.04
C ASN A 344 16.21 4.60 -6.35
N ALA A 345 16.14 4.65 -5.03
CA ALA A 345 15.21 3.84 -4.26
C ALA A 345 14.72 4.58 -3.03
N PHE A 346 13.50 4.25 -2.62
CA PHE A 346 13.07 4.53 -1.26
C PHE A 346 13.60 3.43 -0.34
N ILE A 347 14.22 3.82 0.78
CA ILE A 347 14.73 2.91 1.81
C ILE A 347 14.29 3.47 3.17
N ALA A 348 13.40 2.75 3.86
CA ALA A 348 12.86 3.17 5.14
C ALA A 348 13.98 3.33 6.16
N LYS A 349 14.04 4.49 6.81
CA LYS A 349 15.05 4.83 7.82
C LYS A 349 16.48 4.49 7.36
N ALA A 350 16.82 4.83 6.10
CA ALA A 350 18.13 4.55 5.51
C ALA A 350 19.32 4.98 6.38
N TRP A 351 19.18 6.07 7.15
CA TRP A 351 20.21 6.58 8.06
C TRP A 351 20.40 5.75 9.34
N GLU A 352 19.46 4.86 9.68
CA GLU A 352 19.54 3.90 10.80
C GLU A 352 19.87 2.48 10.30
N ASN A 353 19.84 2.25 8.98
CA ASN A 353 20.10 0.94 8.40
C ASN A 353 21.56 0.51 8.67
N LYS A 354 21.75 -0.73 9.16
CA LYS A 354 23.06 -1.26 9.59
C LYS A 354 24.09 -1.34 8.47
N GLU A 355 23.67 -1.45 7.21
CA GLU A 355 24.54 -1.51 6.04
C GLU A 355 24.89 -0.10 5.51
N ILE A 356 23.95 0.84 5.61
CA ILE A 356 24.08 2.20 5.05
C ILE A 356 24.74 3.15 6.05
N ALA A 357 24.28 3.17 7.31
CA ALA A 357 24.69 4.15 8.32
C ALA A 357 26.22 4.21 8.54
N PRO A 358 26.95 3.08 8.59
CA PRO A 358 28.41 3.11 8.75
C PRO A 358 29.18 3.68 7.54
N LEU A 359 28.52 3.80 6.38
CA LEU A 359 29.11 4.28 5.14
C LEU A 359 28.87 5.77 4.89
N ILE A 360 28.04 6.45 5.70
CA ILE A 360 27.77 7.88 5.56
C ILE A 360 29.09 8.66 5.67
N GLY A 361 29.33 9.56 4.71
CA GLY A 361 30.56 10.34 4.55
C GLY A 361 31.65 9.65 3.73
N ARG A 362 31.48 8.39 3.32
CA ARG A 362 32.48 7.61 2.56
C ARG A 362 32.11 7.50 1.08
N TYR A 363 33.09 7.23 0.24
CA TYR A 363 32.83 6.78 -1.13
C TYR A 363 32.27 5.36 -1.10
N VAL A 364 31.22 5.13 -1.88
CA VAL A 364 30.52 3.86 -1.98
C VAL A 364 30.23 3.51 -3.44
N TYR A 365 30.12 2.21 -3.70
CA TYR A 365 29.31 1.67 -4.79
C TYR A 365 27.87 1.54 -4.30
N TYR A 366 26.91 1.94 -5.12
CA TYR A 366 25.49 1.80 -4.83
C TYR A 366 24.75 1.28 -6.07
N GLU A 367 23.97 0.23 -5.89
CA GLU A 367 23.16 -0.41 -6.92
C GLU A 367 21.75 -0.69 -6.41
N VAL A 368 20.75 -0.46 -7.28
CA VAL A 368 19.33 -0.68 -7.02
C VAL A 368 18.86 -1.79 -7.95
N ASN A 369 18.35 -2.88 -7.37
CA ASN A 369 17.78 -4.04 -8.08
C ASN A 369 16.27 -4.14 -7.81
N ALA A 370 15.57 -4.99 -8.55
CA ALA A 370 14.12 -5.19 -8.36
C ALA A 370 13.75 -5.63 -6.92
N ASP A 371 14.61 -6.43 -6.27
CA ASP A 371 14.29 -7.06 -4.98
C ASP A 371 15.11 -6.50 -3.81
N GLY A 372 16.01 -5.55 -4.06
CA GLY A 372 16.90 -5.01 -3.02
C GLY A 372 17.99 -4.09 -3.55
N PHE A 373 18.91 -3.68 -2.67
CA PHE A 373 20.04 -2.82 -3.05
C PHE A 373 21.37 -3.43 -2.62
N GLU A 374 22.45 -3.04 -3.30
CA GLU A 374 23.82 -3.30 -2.87
C GLU A 374 24.49 -1.97 -2.54
N ILE A 375 25.13 -1.88 -1.38
CA ILE A 375 25.97 -0.73 -1.03
C ILE A 375 27.28 -1.19 -0.39
N LYS A 376 28.42 -0.75 -0.94
CA LYS A 376 29.75 -1.20 -0.50
C LYS A 376 30.72 -0.04 -0.40
N GLY A 377 31.50 0.01 0.69
CA GLY A 377 32.52 1.04 0.87
C GLY A 377 33.67 0.93 -0.14
N GLY A 378 34.18 2.07 -0.60
CA GLY A 378 35.17 2.20 -1.67
C GLY A 378 36.50 1.44 -1.50
N ARG A 379 36.83 0.98 -0.28
CA ARG A 379 38.03 0.16 -0.04
C ARG A 379 37.87 -1.29 -0.50
N ASP A 380 36.66 -1.84 -0.49
CA ASP A 380 36.39 -3.20 -0.96
C ASP A 380 36.19 -3.27 -2.48
N THR A 381 35.84 -2.15 -3.13
CA THR A 381 35.56 -2.09 -4.57
C THR A 381 36.80 -1.97 -5.45
N LEU A 382 37.91 -1.45 -4.93
CA LEU A 382 39.21 -1.39 -5.63
C LEU A 382 39.81 -2.78 -5.92
N ARG A 383 39.38 -3.83 -5.21
CA ARG A 383 39.83 -5.22 -5.46
C ARG A 383 39.10 -5.92 -6.61
N ARG A 384 37.88 -5.49 -6.98
CA ARG A 384 37.11 -6.11 -8.07
C ARG A 384 37.36 -5.46 -9.43
N PHE A 385 37.63 -4.15 -9.47
CA PHE A 385 37.99 -3.46 -10.71
C PHE A 385 39.40 -3.81 -11.19
N THR A 386 40.36 -4.01 -10.29
CA THR A 386 41.72 -4.45 -10.66
C THR A 386 41.79 -5.89 -11.17
N SER A 387 40.76 -6.73 -10.93
CA SER A 387 40.72 -8.09 -11.49
C SER A 387 40.03 -8.16 -12.87
N LEU A 388 39.26 -7.13 -13.27
CA LEU A 388 38.57 -7.10 -14.56
C LEU A 388 39.42 -6.43 -15.66
N GLU A 389 40.32 -5.50 -15.30
CA GLU A 389 41.27 -4.91 -16.27
C GLU A 389 42.51 -5.80 -16.54
N GLY A 390 42.69 -6.91 -15.82
CA GLY A 390 43.86 -7.79 -15.92
C GLY A 390 43.82 -8.87 -17.01
N THR A 391 42.81 -8.92 -17.89
CA THR A 391 42.71 -9.97 -18.94
C THR A 391 42.65 -9.45 -20.37
N GLY A 392 42.87 -8.15 -20.59
CA GLY A 392 43.04 -7.58 -21.93
C GLY A 392 44.49 -7.64 -22.41
N THR A 393 44.97 -8.82 -22.80
CA THR A 393 46.21 -8.94 -23.59
C THR A 393 46.01 -8.25 -24.95
N CYS A 394 46.88 -7.28 -25.26
CA CYS A 394 47.20 -6.90 -26.63
C CYS A 394 47.68 -8.15 -27.39
N ALA A 395 46.98 -8.48 -28.47
CA ALA A 395 47.47 -9.18 -29.64
C ALA A 395 46.61 -8.76 -30.84
#